data_AF-A0A953IBC0-F1
#
_entry.id   AF-A0A953IBC0-F1
#
_cell.length_a   1.000
_cell.length_b   1.000
_cell.length_c   1.000
_cell.angle_alpha   90.00
_cell.angle_beta   90.00
_cell.angle_gamma   90.00
#
_symmetry.space_group_name_H-M   'P 1'
#
loop_
_entity.id
_entity.type
_entity.pdbx_description
1 polymer ?
#
loop_
_entity_poly.entity_id
_entity_poly.type
_entity_poly.pdbx_seq_one_letter_code
_entity_poly.pdbx_strand_id
1 'polypeptide(L)' 'MIVAIVSRKGGVGKTTSAVSLAGAFALAGRRTLVVDLDPQASASRSLGVERAELAPSVH' A
#
# COMPACT_ATOMS: atom_id res chain seq x y z
N MET A 1 -6.25 3.40 -14.08
CA MET A 1 -5.03 4.18 -13.78
C MET A 1 -4.21 3.36 -12.79
N ILE A 2 -2.90 3.21 -13.05
CA ILE A 2 -1.97 2.50 -12.16
C ILE A 2 -0.87 3.48 -11.80
N VAL A 3 -0.54 3.59 -10.51
CA VAL A 3 0.55 4.43 -9.99
C VAL A 3 1.50 3.53 -9.23
N ALA A 4 2.76 3.48 -9.65
CA ALA A 4 3.80 2.71 -8.96
C ALA A 4 4.79 3.66 -8.26
N ILE A 5 4.91 3.52 -6.94
CA ILE A 5 5.87 4.28 -6.14
C ILE A 5 7.10 3.39 -5.89
N VAL A 6 8.19 3.64 -6.61
CA VAL A 6 9.39 2.80 -6.59
C VAL A 6 10.63 3.61 -6.22
N SER A 7 11.49 3.04 -5.37
CA SER A 7 12.81 3.58 -5.05
C SER A 7 13.70 2.50 -4.43
N ARG A 8 14.96 2.48 -4.87
CA ARG A 8 16.00 1.52 -4.44
C ARG A 8 16.51 1.76 -3.01
N LYS A 9 16.27 2.96 -2.44
CA LYS A 9 16.71 3.30 -1.08
C LYS A 9 15.58 3.08 -0.08
N GLY A 10 15.89 2.47 1.06
CA GLY A 10 14.98 2.35 2.21
C GLY A 10 14.72 3.69 2.89
N GLY A 11 13.57 3.86 3.55
CA GLY A 11 13.28 5.04 4.37
C GLY A 11 13.03 6.35 3.61
N VAL A 12 12.82 6.32 2.29
CA VAL A 12 12.57 7.53 1.46
C VAL A 12 11.09 7.91 1.36
N GLY A 13 10.22 7.32 2.19
CA GLY A 13 8.80 7.66 2.21
C GLY A 13 7.90 6.97 1.17
N LYS A 14 8.36 5.90 0.50
CA LYS A 14 7.55 5.18 -0.51
C LYS A 14 6.16 4.77 0.00
N THR A 15 6.14 4.05 1.12
CA THR A 15 4.91 3.54 1.75
C THR A 15 4.02 4.69 2.19
N THR A 16 4.60 5.70 2.84
CA THR A 16 3.88 6.90 3.29
C THR A 16 3.19 7.59 2.12
N SER A 17 3.94 7.87 1.05
CA SER A 17 3.38 8.53 -0.14
C SER A 17 2.32 7.67 -0.83
N ALA A 18 2.53 6.36 -0.94
CA ALA A 18 1.55 5.45 -1.54
C ALA A 18 0.22 5.43 -0.77
N VAL A 19 0.28 5.29 0.56
CA VAL A 19 -0.90 5.27 1.43
C VAL A 19 -1.61 6.63 1.45
N SER A 20 -0.86 7.73 1.58
CA SER A 20 -1.45 9.08 1.56
C SER A 20 -2.14 9.39 0.22
N LEU A 21 -1.51 9.04 -0.91
CA LEU A 21 -2.09 9.25 -2.24
C LEU A 21 -3.35 8.38 -2.44
N ALA A 22 -3.31 7.12 -1.99
CA ALA A 22 -4.47 6.24 -2.05
C ALA A 22 -5.64 6.77 -1.20
N GLY A 23 -5.35 7.27 0.01
CA GLY A 23 -6.33 7.91 0.87
C GLY A 23 -6.96 9.14 0.20
N ALA A 24 -6.15 10.00 -0.43
CA ALA A 24 -6.64 11.16 -1.16
C ALA A 24 -7.56 10.76 -2.34
N PHE A 25 -7.20 9.72 -3.11
CA PHE A 25 -8.06 9.21 -4.18
C PHE A 25 -9.38 8.63 -3.65
N ALA A 26 -9.34 7.88 -2.55
CA ALA A 26 -10.53 7.33 -1.93
C ALA A 26 -11.47 8.44 -1.42
N LEU A 27 -10.93 9.47 -0.75
CA LEU A 27 -11.68 10.63 -0.29
C LEU A 27 -12.28 11.44 -1.44
N ALA A 28 -11.64 11.45 -2.61
CA ALA A 28 -12.17 12.03 -3.84
C ALA A 28 -13.22 11.15 -4.56
N GLY A 29 -13.72 10.09 -3.91
CA GLY A 29 -14.76 9.21 -4.45
C GLY A 29 -14.25 8.17 -5.47
N ARG A 30 -12.94 7.97 -5.58
CA ARG A 30 -12.37 6.98 -6.51
C ARG A 30 -12.27 5.63 -5.83
N ARG A 31 -12.76 4.58 -6.51
CA ARG A 31 -12.43 3.20 -6.13
C ARG A 31 -10.92 3.01 -6.20
N THR A 32 -10.31 2.76 -5.04
CA THR A 32 -8.86 2.75 -4.87
C THR A 32 -8.43 1.42 -4.27
N LEU A 33 -7.38 0.82 -4.84
CA LEU A 33 -6.74 -0.40 -4.36
C LEU A 33 -5.26 -0.08 -4.08
N VAL A 34 -4.78 -0.46 -2.91
CA VAL A 34 -3.35 -0.46 -2.58
C VAL A 34 -2.83 -1.88 -2.75
N VAL A 35 -1.75 -2.03 -3.50
CA VAL A 35 -1.03 -3.30 -3.63
C VAL A 35 0.30 -3.15 -2.89
N ASP A 36 0.46 -3.90 -1.81
CA ASP A 36 1.70 -3.94 -1.05
C ASP A 36 2.62 -5.04 -1.61
N LEU A 37 3.78 -4.64 -2.12
CA LEU A 37 4.80 -5.52 -2.67
C LEU A 37 6.08 -5.52 -1.83
N ASP A 38 6.05 -4.89 -0.66
CA ASP A 38 7.17 -4.93 0.29
C ASP A 38 7.05 -6.19 1.16
N PRO A 39 8.07 -7.05 1.25
CA PRO A 39 8.05 -8.22 2.14
C PRO A 39 7.73 -7.90 3.61
N GLN A 40 7.99 -6.67 4.05
CA GLN A 40 7.69 -6.19 5.40
C GLN A 40 6.23 -5.77 5.60
N ALA A 41 5.39 -5.81 4.56
CA ALA A 41 3.98 -5.46 4.60
C ALA A 41 3.71 -4.07 5.22
N SER A 42 4.59 -3.10 4.93
CA SER A 42 4.56 -1.79 5.57
C SER A 42 3.30 -1.00 5.23
N ALA A 43 2.78 -1.10 4.00
CA ALA A 43 1.55 -0.41 3.61
C ALA A 43 0.32 -1.07 4.21
N SER A 44 0.26 -2.42 4.22
CA SER A 44 -0.80 -3.18 4.89
C SER A 44 -0.91 -2.79 6.36
N ARG A 45 0.20 -2.79 7.10
CA ARG A 45 0.21 -2.39 8.52
C ARG A 45 -0.20 -0.94 8.72
N SER A 46 0.25 0.00 7.87
CA SER A 46 -0.20 1.39 7.91
C SER A 46 -1.72 1.55 7.69
N LEU A 47 -2.35 0.59 7.02
CA LEU A 47 -3.80 0.54 6.79
C LEU A 47 -4.54 -0.32 7.84
N GLY A 48 -3.86 -0.79 8.89
CA GLY A 48 -4.46 -1.63 9.93
C GLY A 48 -4.73 -3.06 9.50
N VAL A 49 -4.07 -3.54 8.43
CA VAL A 49 -4.18 -4.92 7.96
C VAL A 49 -2.96 -5.71 8.41
N GLU A 50 -3.16 -6.69 9.29
CA GLU A 50 -2.10 -7.56 9.79
C GLU A 50 -1.91 -8.79 8.90
N ARG A 51 -0.66 -9.08 8.51
CA ARG A 51 -0.35 -10.22 7.63
C ARG A 51 -0.76 -11.56 8.24
N ALA A 52 -0.69 -11.68 9.56
CA ALA A 52 -1.07 -12.90 10.29
C ALA A 52 -2.57 -13.24 10.15
N GLU A 53 -3.40 -12.26 9.81
CA GLU A 53 -4.84 -12.42 9.65
C GLU A 53 -5.24 -12.80 8.22
N LEU A 54 -4.29 -12.80 7.28
CA LEU A 54 -4.54 -13.04 5.86
C LEU A 54 -4.15 -14.47 5.45
N ALA A 55 -5.13 -15.23 4.96
CA ALA A 55 -4.86 -16.45 4.22
C ALA A 55 -4.36 -16.12 2.80
N PRO A 56 -3.40 -16.90 2.25
CA PRO A 56 -3.03 -16.79 0.84
C PRO A 56 -4.26 -16.95 -0.05
N SER A 57 -4.51 -15.97 -0.92
CA SER A 57 -5.72 -15.94 -1.75
C SER A 57 -5.46 -16.21 -3.23
N VAL A 58 -4.20 -16.19 -3.67
CA VAL A 58 -3.79 -16.47 -5.06
C VAL A 58 -2.45 -17.22 -5.02
N HIS A 59 -2.36 -18.34 -5.73
CA HIS A 59 -1.13 -19.14 -5.91
C HIS A 59 -0.56 -18.95 -7.31
#